data_AF-Q8BV94-F1
#
_entry.id   AF-Q8BV94-F1
#
_cell.length_a   1.000
_cell.length_b   1.000
_cell.length_c   1.000
_cell.angle_alpha   90.00
_cell.angle_beta   90.00
_cell.angle_gamma   90.00
#
_symmetry.space_group_name_H-M   'P 1'
#
loop_
_entity.id
_entity.type
_entity.pdbx_description
1 polymer ?
#
loop_
_entity_poly.entity_id
_entity_poly.type
_entity_poly.pdbx_seq_one_letter_code
_entity_poly.pdbx_strand_id
1 'polypeptide(L)'
;MFASCHCAPRGRRTMKMIHFRSSSIKSLNQEMKCTIRLLDDSEVSCHIQRETKGQFLIEYICNYYSLLEKDYFGIRYVDPEKQRHWLEPNKSIFKQMKSHPPYTMCFRVKFYPHEPLKIKEELTRYLLYLQIKRDIFHGRLLCSFSDAAYLGACIVQAEFGDYYPDEHPENYISEFEIFPKQSQKLEREIMEIHNNELRGQSPAIAEFNLLLKAHTLETYGVDPHPCKDSRGATAFLGFTAAGFVVFPGK
;
A
#
# COMPACT_ATOMS: atom_id res chain seq x y z
N MET A 1 55.83 -74.68 -24.64
CA MET A 1 55.63 -73.98 -23.36
C MET A 1 54.60 -72.88 -23.60
N PHE A 2 53.34 -73.12 -23.22
CA PHE A 2 52.26 -72.15 -23.33
C PHE A 2 51.91 -71.64 -21.93
N ALA A 3 51.73 -70.33 -21.80
CA ALA A 3 51.15 -69.68 -20.63
C ALA A 3 49.90 -68.90 -21.04
N SER A 4 48.89 -68.98 -20.18
CA SER A 4 47.51 -68.52 -20.32
C SER A 4 47.35 -67.00 -20.25
N CYS A 5 46.28 -66.47 -20.85
CA CYS A 5 45.75 -65.16 -20.48
C CYS A 5 44.21 -65.14 -20.55
N HIS A 6 43.59 -64.60 -19.49
CA HIS A 6 42.14 -64.59 -19.23
C HIS A 6 41.40 -63.51 -20.03
N CYS A 7 40.18 -63.81 -20.48
CA CYS A 7 39.22 -62.81 -20.99
C CYS A 7 38.02 -62.70 -20.02
N ALA A 8 37.76 -61.49 -19.52
CA ALA A 8 36.60 -61.14 -18.69
C ALA A 8 35.38 -60.71 -19.54
N PRO A 9 34.13 -60.87 -19.06
CA PRO A 9 32.94 -60.59 -19.86
C PRO A 9 32.49 -59.12 -19.85
N ARG A 10 31.81 -58.74 -20.93
CA ARG A 10 31.32 -57.39 -21.28
C ARG A 10 30.34 -56.83 -20.24
N GLY A 11 30.58 -55.59 -19.81
CA GLY A 11 29.67 -54.82 -18.96
C GLY A 11 28.37 -54.42 -19.67
N ARG A 12 27.23 -54.64 -19.01
CA ARG A 12 25.92 -54.04 -19.37
C ARG A 12 25.97 -52.53 -19.12
N ARG A 13 25.76 -51.72 -20.16
CA ARG A 13 25.46 -50.28 -20.00
C ARG A 13 24.08 -50.14 -19.36
N THR A 14 24.02 -49.65 -18.13
CA THR A 14 22.77 -49.22 -17.49
C THR A 14 22.29 -47.93 -18.15
N MET A 15 21.09 -47.94 -18.75
CA MET A 15 20.39 -46.72 -19.12
C MET A 15 20.08 -45.94 -17.84
N LYS A 16 20.62 -44.73 -17.71
CA LYS A 16 20.18 -43.77 -16.69
C LYS A 16 18.74 -43.37 -17.04
N MET A 17 17.77 -43.87 -16.27
CA MET A 17 16.43 -43.30 -16.27
C MET A 17 16.54 -41.84 -15.81
N ILE A 18 16.22 -40.91 -16.71
CA ILE A 18 15.97 -39.53 -16.35
C ILE A 18 14.69 -39.56 -15.51
N HIS A 19 14.86 -39.44 -14.19
CA HIS A 19 13.74 -39.32 -13.27
C HIS A 19 13.11 -37.94 -13.51
N PHE A 20 12.06 -37.88 -14.33
CA PHE A 20 11.13 -36.77 -14.26
C PHE A 20 10.58 -36.78 -12.84
N ARG A 21 11.00 -35.81 -12.01
CA ARG A 21 10.34 -35.55 -10.73
C ARG A 21 8.90 -35.17 -11.07
N SER A 22 8.00 -36.14 -11.00
CA SER A 22 6.58 -35.88 -10.88
C SER A 22 6.43 -34.99 -9.65
N SER A 23 6.02 -33.74 -9.86
CA SER A 23 5.60 -32.86 -8.79
C SER A 23 4.51 -33.60 -8.01
N SER A 24 4.84 -34.16 -6.85
CA SER A 24 3.89 -34.93 -6.05
C SER A 24 2.61 -34.10 -5.88
N ILE A 25 1.45 -34.69 -6.14
CA ILE A 25 0.11 -34.06 -5.99
C ILE A 25 -0.03 -33.41 -4.59
N LYS A 26 0.65 -33.94 -3.58
CA LYS A 26 0.77 -33.36 -2.24
C LYS A 26 1.34 -31.94 -2.19
N SER A 27 2.20 -31.54 -3.13
CA SER A 27 2.78 -30.19 -3.17
C SER A 27 1.87 -29.14 -3.81
N LEU A 28 0.85 -29.56 -4.57
CA LEU A 28 -0.18 -28.69 -5.14
C LEU A 28 -1.24 -28.30 -4.08
N ASN A 29 -1.47 -29.19 -3.11
CA ASN A 29 -2.44 -28.98 -2.03
C ASN A 29 -1.88 -28.22 -0.82
N GLN A 30 -0.65 -27.70 -0.89
CA GLN A 30 -0.11 -26.93 0.23
C GLN A 30 -0.76 -25.55 0.26
N GLU A 31 -1.71 -25.39 1.17
CA GLU A 31 -2.32 -24.10 1.45
C GLU A 31 -1.33 -23.17 2.14
N MET A 32 -1.30 -21.92 1.68
CA MET A 32 -0.46 -20.86 2.21
C MET A 32 -1.35 -19.75 2.75
N LYS A 33 -1.12 -19.35 4.00
CA LYS A 33 -1.82 -18.21 4.58
C LYS A 33 -1.33 -16.91 3.94
N CYS A 34 -2.28 -16.08 3.51
CA CYS A 34 -2.05 -14.73 3.04
C CYS A 34 -2.85 -13.75 3.89
N THR A 35 -2.17 -12.72 4.39
CA THR A 35 -2.75 -11.61 5.14
C THR A 35 -2.65 -10.33 4.31
N ILE A 36 -3.77 -9.64 4.14
CA ILE A 36 -3.86 -8.36 3.44
C ILE A 36 -4.22 -7.29 4.47
N ARG A 37 -3.30 -6.34 4.68
CA ARG A 37 -3.57 -5.15 5.47
C ARG A 37 -4.33 -4.13 4.64
N LEU A 38 -5.49 -3.72 5.14
CA LEU A 38 -6.39 -2.78 4.50
C LEU A 38 -5.92 -1.33 4.69
N LEU A 39 -6.75 -0.38 4.24
CA LEU A 39 -6.45 1.06 4.28
C LEU A 39 -6.66 1.67 5.67
N ASP A 40 -7.52 1.08 6.49
CA ASP A 40 -7.76 1.41 7.92
C ASP A 40 -6.84 0.60 8.87
N ASP A 41 -5.82 -0.06 8.32
CA ASP A 41 -4.88 -0.95 9.03
C ASP A 41 -5.47 -2.23 9.63
N SER A 42 -6.77 -2.49 9.45
CA SER A 42 -7.36 -3.80 9.69
C SER A 42 -6.76 -4.86 8.75
N GLU A 43 -6.93 -6.13 9.11
CA GLU A 43 -6.35 -7.25 8.36
C GLU A 43 -7.40 -8.27 7.96
N VAL A 44 -7.36 -8.69 6.69
CA VAL A 44 -8.13 -9.83 6.18
C VAL A 44 -7.17 -10.94 5.83
N SER A 45 -7.46 -12.16 6.27
CA SER A 45 -6.65 -13.34 5.96
C SER A 45 -7.43 -14.35 5.13
N CYS A 46 -6.74 -15.04 4.22
CA CYS A 46 -7.27 -16.19 3.49
C CYS A 46 -6.17 -17.23 3.22
N HIS A 47 -6.57 -18.42 2.77
CA HIS A 47 -5.64 -19.46 2.31
C HIS A 47 -5.62 -19.50 0.77
N ILE A 48 -4.44 -19.64 0.20
CA ILE A 48 -4.23 -19.74 -1.25
C ILE A 48 -3.42 -20.99 -1.60
N GLN A 49 -3.57 -21.46 -2.84
CA GLN A 49 -2.77 -22.54 -3.42
C GLN A 49 -1.67 -21.95 -4.31
N ARG A 50 -0.73 -22.78 -4.77
CA ARG A 50 0.44 -22.33 -5.57
C ARG A 50 0.04 -21.73 -6.92
N GLU A 51 -1.09 -22.16 -7.45
CA GLU A 51 -1.61 -21.80 -8.76
C GLU A 51 -2.54 -20.58 -8.68
N THR A 52 -2.97 -20.20 -7.46
CA THR A 52 -3.87 -19.06 -7.23
C THR A 52 -3.25 -17.80 -7.81
N LYS A 53 -4.00 -17.16 -8.72
CA LYS A 53 -3.61 -15.93 -9.42
C LYS A 53 -3.84 -14.69 -8.56
N GLY A 54 -3.09 -13.63 -8.83
CA GLY A 54 -3.25 -12.35 -8.13
C GLY A 54 -4.68 -11.79 -8.20
N GLN A 55 -5.38 -12.03 -9.32
CA GLN A 55 -6.77 -11.62 -9.52
C GLN A 55 -7.70 -12.12 -8.40
N PHE A 56 -7.47 -13.34 -7.88
CA PHE A 56 -8.28 -13.89 -6.79
C PHE A 56 -8.26 -13.00 -5.55
N LEU A 57 -7.07 -12.54 -5.11
CA LEU A 57 -6.96 -11.68 -3.94
C LEU A 57 -7.55 -10.29 -4.19
N ILE A 58 -7.37 -9.75 -5.40
CA ILE A 58 -7.94 -8.46 -5.78
C ILE A 58 -9.48 -8.53 -5.71
N GLU A 59 -10.08 -9.55 -6.31
CA GLU A 59 -11.54 -9.78 -6.25
C GLU A 59 -12.02 -10.05 -4.84
N TYR A 60 -11.27 -10.85 -4.06
CA TYR A 60 -11.60 -11.15 -2.67
C TYR A 60 -11.73 -9.88 -1.81
N ILE A 61 -10.78 -8.95 -1.93
CA ILE A 61 -10.84 -7.67 -1.21
C ILE A 61 -11.91 -6.73 -1.79
N CYS A 62 -12.06 -6.67 -3.12
CA CYS A 62 -13.12 -5.85 -3.72
C CYS A 62 -14.51 -6.33 -3.29
N ASN A 63 -14.73 -7.64 -3.18
CA ASN A 63 -15.98 -8.21 -2.71
C ASN A 63 -16.19 -8.00 -1.21
N TYR A 64 -15.13 -8.09 -0.40
CA TYR A 64 -15.18 -7.75 1.03
C TYR A 64 -15.73 -6.34 1.26
N TYR A 65 -15.28 -5.37 0.46
CA TYR A 65 -15.78 -3.99 0.50
C TYR A 65 -17.09 -3.75 -0.26
N SER A 66 -17.54 -4.69 -1.11
CA SER A 66 -18.57 -4.42 -2.13
C SER A 66 -18.20 -3.24 -3.07
N LEU A 67 -16.91 -3.14 -3.43
CA LEU A 67 -16.35 -2.05 -4.20
C LEU A 67 -16.76 -2.11 -5.68
N LEU A 68 -17.37 -1.04 -6.20
CA LEU A 68 -17.76 -0.92 -7.60
C LEU A 68 -16.66 -0.30 -8.47
N GLU A 69 -16.06 0.80 -8.03
CA GLU A 69 -15.01 1.54 -8.75
C GLU A 69 -13.61 0.97 -8.45
N LYS A 70 -13.39 -0.30 -8.85
CA LYS A 70 -12.21 -1.11 -8.48
C LYS A 70 -10.89 -0.61 -9.08
N ASP A 71 -10.95 0.10 -10.21
CA ASP A 71 -9.80 0.44 -11.04
C ASP A 71 -8.77 1.34 -10.35
N TYR A 72 -9.15 2.02 -9.27
CA TYR A 72 -8.22 2.87 -8.52
C TYR A 72 -7.28 2.10 -7.59
N PHE A 73 -7.60 0.84 -7.28
CA PHE A 73 -6.96 0.10 -6.19
C PHE A 73 -6.14 -1.08 -6.67
N GLY A 74 -5.26 -1.55 -5.80
CA GLY A 74 -4.48 -2.75 -6.02
C GLY A 74 -3.93 -3.32 -4.73
N ILE A 75 -3.31 -4.49 -4.85
CA ILE A 75 -2.57 -5.12 -3.76
C ILE A 75 -1.09 -4.94 -4.05
N ARG A 76 -0.32 -4.47 -3.07
CA ARG A 76 1.13 -4.38 -3.13
C ARG A 76 1.80 -5.22 -2.06
N TYR A 77 3.03 -5.65 -2.33
CA TYR A 77 3.88 -6.35 -1.37
C TYR A 77 5.28 -5.75 -1.37
N VAL A 78 6.05 -6.09 -0.33
CA VAL A 78 7.45 -5.68 -0.20
C VAL A 78 8.31 -6.94 -0.31
N ASP A 79 9.31 -6.92 -1.17
CA ASP A 79 10.24 -8.05 -1.32
C ASP A 79 11.36 -8.01 -0.26
N PRO A 80 12.18 -9.09 -0.15
CA PRO A 80 13.30 -9.12 0.80
C PRO A 80 14.33 -7.99 0.61
N GLU A 81 14.42 -7.44 -0.61
CA GLU A 81 15.26 -6.29 -0.96
C GLU A 81 14.59 -4.93 -0.63
N LYS A 82 13.48 -4.95 0.13
CA LYS A 82 12.68 -3.78 0.53
C LYS A 82 12.08 -2.99 -0.64
N GLN A 83 11.95 -3.63 -1.81
CA GLN A 83 11.30 -3.02 -2.97
C GLN A 83 9.80 -3.27 -2.95
N ARG A 84 9.03 -2.25 -3.35
CA ARG A 84 7.58 -2.31 -3.42
C ARG A 84 7.16 -2.81 -4.80
N HIS A 85 6.24 -3.78 -4.81
CA HIS A 85 5.71 -4.37 -6.04
C HIS A 85 4.20 -4.39 -6.01
N TRP A 86 3.57 -4.13 -7.15
CA TRP A 86 2.14 -4.35 -7.33
C TRP A 86 1.90 -5.80 -7.75
N LEU A 87 0.94 -6.45 -7.10
CA LEU A 87 0.50 -7.79 -7.45
C LEU A 87 -0.11 -7.78 -8.86
N GLU A 88 0.45 -8.59 -9.74
CA GLU A 88 -0.02 -8.76 -11.10
C GLU A 88 -1.21 -9.73 -11.13
N PRO A 89 -2.35 -9.34 -11.71
CA PRO A 89 -3.57 -10.16 -11.67
C PRO A 89 -3.43 -11.52 -12.36
N ASN A 90 -2.70 -11.57 -13.47
CA ASN A 90 -2.64 -12.73 -14.35
C ASN A 90 -1.57 -13.77 -13.97
N LYS A 91 -0.69 -13.44 -13.00
CA LYS A 91 0.38 -14.32 -12.54
C LYS A 91 0.00 -15.00 -11.23
N SER A 92 0.51 -16.20 -10.97
CA SER A 92 0.29 -16.85 -9.68
C SER A 92 1.00 -16.09 -8.57
N ILE A 93 0.35 -15.97 -7.41
CA ILE A 93 0.88 -15.23 -6.26
C ILE A 93 2.21 -15.84 -5.82
N PHE A 94 2.26 -17.17 -5.73
CA PHE A 94 3.47 -17.91 -5.38
C PHE A 94 4.69 -17.58 -6.28
N LYS A 95 4.48 -17.34 -7.58
CA LYS A 95 5.57 -17.00 -8.51
C LYS A 95 6.01 -15.54 -8.41
N GLN A 96 5.19 -14.67 -7.84
CA GLN A 96 5.49 -13.25 -7.66
C GLN A 96 6.19 -13.00 -6.31
N MET A 97 5.80 -13.76 -5.28
CA MET A 97 6.37 -13.65 -3.96
C MET A 97 7.78 -14.24 -3.91
N LYS A 98 8.76 -13.40 -3.59
CA LYS A 98 10.15 -13.84 -3.35
C LYS A 98 10.38 -14.38 -1.94
N SER A 99 9.52 -14.02 -0.98
CA SER A 99 9.59 -14.49 0.40
C SER A 99 8.94 -15.87 0.56
N HIS A 100 9.27 -16.56 1.65
CA HIS A 100 8.53 -17.75 2.07
C HIS A 100 7.21 -17.36 2.75
N PRO A 101 6.14 -18.17 2.63
CA PRO A 101 4.88 -17.94 3.35
C PRO A 101 5.08 -18.03 4.88
N PRO A 102 4.21 -17.39 5.70
CA PRO A 102 2.99 -16.67 5.32
C PRO A 102 3.27 -15.36 4.57
N TYR A 103 2.35 -14.99 3.68
CA TYR A 103 2.48 -13.77 2.87
C TYR A 103 1.75 -12.61 3.51
N THR A 104 2.42 -11.46 3.62
CA THR A 104 1.80 -10.20 4.03
C THR A 104 1.83 -9.20 2.88
N MET A 105 0.66 -8.63 2.58
CA MET A 105 0.47 -7.65 1.51
C MET A 105 -0.38 -6.48 2.01
N CYS A 106 -0.56 -5.47 1.17
CA CYS A 106 -1.31 -4.26 1.50
C CYS A 106 -2.26 -3.89 0.37
N PHE A 107 -3.54 -3.67 0.67
CA PHE A 107 -4.50 -3.09 -0.26
C PHE A 107 -4.35 -1.57 -0.26
N ARG A 108 -4.06 -0.96 -1.41
CA ARG A 108 -3.73 0.47 -1.53
C ARG A 108 -4.30 1.08 -2.79
N VAL A 109 -4.34 2.40 -2.85
CA VAL A 109 -4.62 3.14 -4.08
C VAL A 109 -3.41 3.02 -5.00
N LYS A 110 -3.66 2.52 -6.21
CA LYS A 110 -2.66 2.36 -7.26
C LYS A 110 -2.70 3.51 -8.25
N PHE A 111 -3.90 3.99 -8.57
CA PHE A 111 -4.13 5.08 -9.51
C PHE A 111 -4.94 6.16 -8.81
N TYR A 112 -4.29 7.29 -8.53
CA TYR A 112 -4.94 8.41 -7.87
C TYR A 112 -5.74 9.20 -8.91
N PRO A 113 -7.04 9.47 -8.66
CA PRO A 113 -7.88 10.19 -9.60
C PRO A 113 -7.46 11.65 -9.69
N HIS A 114 -7.30 12.17 -10.91
CA HIS A 114 -7.01 13.59 -11.14
C HIS A 114 -8.10 14.53 -10.62
N GLU A 115 -9.34 14.06 -10.65
CA GLU A 115 -10.52 14.82 -10.22
C GLU A 115 -11.34 13.97 -9.25
N PRO A 116 -11.11 14.07 -7.93
CA PRO A 116 -11.87 13.33 -6.92
C PRO A 116 -13.39 13.56 -7.00
N LEU A 117 -13.83 14.71 -7.54
CA LEU A 117 -15.23 15.05 -7.81
C LEU A 117 -15.93 14.08 -8.79
N LYS A 118 -15.17 13.35 -9.63
CA LYS A 118 -15.73 12.41 -10.61
C LYS A 118 -16.05 11.03 -10.01
N ILE A 119 -15.62 10.78 -8.78
CA ILE A 119 -15.86 9.53 -8.07
C ILE A 119 -17.30 9.51 -7.60
N LYS A 120 -18.03 8.46 -7.99
CA LYS A 120 -19.47 8.37 -7.72
C LYS A 120 -19.74 7.77 -6.36
N GLU A 121 -19.02 6.72 -5.99
CA GLU A 121 -19.29 5.97 -4.77
C GLU A 121 -18.67 6.65 -3.54
N GLU A 122 -19.46 6.78 -2.47
CA GLU A 122 -18.99 7.31 -1.19
C GLU A 122 -17.88 6.44 -0.59
N LEU A 123 -18.03 5.11 -0.69
CA LEU A 123 -17.01 4.18 -0.24
C LEU A 123 -15.68 4.39 -0.95
N THR A 124 -15.68 4.64 -2.26
CA THR A 124 -14.45 4.91 -3.01
C THR A 124 -13.77 6.19 -2.51
N ARG A 125 -14.56 7.25 -2.26
CA ARG A 125 -14.05 8.51 -1.68
C ARG A 125 -13.45 8.26 -0.29
N TYR A 126 -14.14 7.52 0.58
CA TYR A 126 -13.65 7.17 1.90
C TYR A 126 -12.32 6.38 1.86
N LEU A 127 -12.22 5.37 1.00
CA LEU A 127 -10.98 4.60 0.84
C LEU A 127 -9.82 5.47 0.31
N LEU A 128 -10.10 6.43 -0.59
CA LEU A 128 -9.10 7.40 -1.01
C LEU A 128 -8.70 8.34 0.14
N TYR A 129 -9.66 8.80 0.95
CA TYR A 129 -9.37 9.60 2.14
C TYR A 129 -8.41 8.86 3.07
N LEU A 130 -8.67 7.58 3.36
CA LEU A 130 -7.78 6.75 4.20
C LEU A 130 -6.37 6.63 3.62
N GLN A 131 -6.25 6.51 2.29
CA GLN A 131 -4.94 6.50 1.64
C GLN A 131 -4.23 7.84 1.78
N ILE A 132 -4.93 8.96 1.57
CA ILE A 132 -4.32 10.29 1.68
C ILE A 132 -3.93 10.60 3.12
N LYS A 133 -4.78 10.27 4.11
CA LYS A 133 -4.44 10.34 5.54
C LYS A 133 -3.15 9.58 5.85
N ARG A 134 -3.01 8.37 5.31
CA ARG A 134 -1.77 7.57 5.43
C ARG A 134 -0.58 8.21 4.73
N ASP A 135 -0.78 8.81 3.56
CA ASP A 135 0.28 9.49 2.82
C ASP A 135 0.77 10.76 3.54
N ILE A 136 -0.14 11.48 4.20
CA ILE A 136 0.18 12.61 5.09
C ILE A 136 1.01 12.12 6.28
N PHE A 137 0.54 11.08 6.99
CA PHE A 137 1.24 10.52 8.15
C PHE A 137 2.66 10.04 7.82
N HIS A 138 2.85 9.44 6.64
CA HIS A 138 4.18 9.02 6.19
C HIS A 138 5.00 10.12 5.48
N GLY A 139 4.49 11.36 5.43
CA GLY A 139 5.19 12.50 4.83
C GLY A 139 5.36 12.42 3.31
N ARG A 140 4.50 11.66 2.62
CA ARG A 140 4.49 11.53 1.15
C ARG A 140 3.80 12.72 0.46
N LEU A 141 2.84 13.35 1.14
CA LEU A 141 2.14 14.53 0.64
C LEU A 141 2.79 15.80 1.18
N LEU A 142 3.67 16.40 0.40
CA LEU A 142 4.28 17.68 0.69
C LEU A 142 3.27 18.81 0.55
N CYS A 143 3.19 19.65 1.56
CA CYS A 143 2.26 20.76 1.64
C CYS A 143 2.88 21.94 2.41
N SER A 144 2.30 23.14 2.23
CA SER A 144 2.64 24.32 3.01
C SER A 144 2.17 24.19 4.46
N PHE A 145 2.60 25.08 5.36
CA PHE A 145 2.11 25.07 6.75
C PHE A 145 0.59 25.26 6.83
N SER A 146 0.03 26.19 6.05
CA SER A 146 -1.41 26.45 6.02
C SER A 146 -2.19 25.26 5.43
N ASP A 147 -1.67 24.62 4.39
CA ASP A 147 -2.31 23.43 3.84
C ASP A 147 -2.25 22.26 4.82
N ALA A 148 -1.12 22.07 5.52
CA ALA A 148 -1.01 21.05 6.57
C ALA A 148 -2.02 21.29 7.69
N ALA A 149 -2.18 22.53 8.15
CA ALA A 149 -3.16 22.86 9.18
C ALA A 149 -4.60 22.56 8.72
N TYR A 150 -4.97 22.97 7.50
CA TYR A 150 -6.28 22.69 6.94
C TYR A 150 -6.56 21.19 6.75
N LEU A 151 -5.59 20.45 6.19
CA LEU A 151 -5.70 18.99 6.04
C LEU A 151 -5.84 18.30 7.39
N GLY A 152 -5.05 18.72 8.38
CA GLY A 152 -5.16 18.21 9.75
C GLY A 152 -6.52 18.49 10.36
N ALA A 153 -7.06 19.70 10.19
CA ALA A 153 -8.39 20.06 10.69
C ALA A 153 -9.49 19.22 10.03
N CYS A 154 -9.39 18.93 8.73
CA CYS A 154 -10.34 18.04 8.05
C CYS A 154 -10.27 16.60 8.62
N ILE A 155 -9.07 16.10 8.95
CA ILE A 155 -8.92 14.79 9.58
C ILE A 155 -9.55 14.80 10.98
N VAL A 156 -9.30 15.86 11.77
CA VAL A 156 -9.87 15.99 13.12
C VAL A 156 -11.41 16.05 13.05
N GLN A 157 -11.99 16.86 12.16
CA GLN A 157 -13.44 16.93 11.98
C GLN A 157 -14.03 15.57 11.58
N ALA A 158 -13.35 14.80 10.72
CA ALA A 158 -13.82 13.49 10.30
C ALA A 158 -13.80 12.44 11.43
N GLU A 159 -12.83 12.53 12.34
CA GLU A 159 -12.61 11.54 13.41
C GLU A 159 -13.33 11.90 14.72
N PHE A 160 -13.39 13.19 15.06
CA PHE A 160 -13.93 13.68 16.33
C PHE A 160 -15.30 14.37 16.19
N GLY A 161 -15.72 14.72 14.97
CA GLY A 161 -16.90 15.55 14.76
C GLY A 161 -16.68 16.99 15.19
N ASP A 162 -17.75 17.73 15.50
CA ASP A 162 -17.66 19.13 15.87
C ASP A 162 -16.87 19.37 17.17
N TYR A 163 -16.17 20.50 17.24
CA TYR A 163 -15.57 20.96 18.48
C TYR A 163 -16.63 21.33 19.53
N TYR A 164 -16.46 20.78 20.73
CA TYR A 164 -17.22 21.11 21.94
C TYR A 164 -16.26 21.41 23.09
N PRO A 165 -16.33 22.60 23.72
CA PRO A 165 -15.42 22.99 24.82
C PRO A 165 -15.40 22.01 26.00
N ASP A 166 -16.53 21.35 26.28
CA ASP A 166 -16.66 20.42 27.40
C ASP A 166 -16.02 19.04 27.11
N GLU A 167 -15.83 18.70 25.84
CA GLU A 167 -15.27 17.41 25.40
C GLU A 167 -13.82 17.54 24.90
N HIS A 168 -13.42 18.74 24.48
CA HIS A 168 -12.15 18.99 23.80
C HIS A 168 -11.26 19.96 24.60
N PRO A 169 -10.40 19.46 25.51
CA PRO A 169 -9.43 20.28 26.24
C PRO A 169 -8.41 20.92 25.30
N GLU A 170 -7.64 21.93 25.76
CA GLU A 170 -6.72 22.73 24.92
C GLU A 170 -5.71 21.94 24.07
N ASN A 171 -5.43 20.68 24.39
CA ASN A 171 -4.46 19.82 23.70
C ASN A 171 -5.06 18.48 23.24
N TYR A 172 -6.37 18.42 22.96
CA TYR A 172 -7.06 17.16 22.68
C TYR A 172 -6.52 16.36 21.47
N ILE A 173 -5.74 16.99 20.58
CA ILE A 173 -5.10 16.31 19.44
C ILE A 173 -3.62 15.95 19.66
N SER A 174 -3.04 16.20 20.84
CA SER A 174 -1.59 15.99 21.06
C SER A 174 -1.16 14.53 20.95
N GLU A 175 -2.05 13.60 21.30
CA GLU A 175 -1.83 12.15 21.16
C GLU A 175 -2.34 11.60 19.81
N PHE A 176 -2.95 12.44 18.98
CA PHE A 176 -3.45 12.07 17.66
C PHE A 176 -2.42 12.43 16.61
N GLU A 177 -1.59 11.45 16.24
CA GLU A 177 -0.49 11.64 15.29
C GLU A 177 -1.00 11.76 13.84
N ILE A 178 -1.15 12.99 13.35
CA ILE A 178 -1.57 13.26 11.96
C ILE A 178 -0.36 13.35 11.03
N PHE A 179 0.71 14.00 11.48
CA PHE A 179 1.91 14.29 10.69
C PHE A 179 3.15 13.64 11.31
N PRO A 180 4.18 13.27 10.51
CA PRO A 180 5.41 12.68 11.04
C PRO A 180 6.22 13.66 11.91
N LYS A 181 5.99 14.96 11.74
CA LYS A 181 6.56 16.05 12.54
C LYS A 181 5.44 17.03 12.90
N GLN A 182 4.62 16.64 13.87
CA GLN A 182 3.57 17.48 14.42
C GLN A 182 4.14 18.41 15.49
N SER A 183 4.03 19.72 15.29
CA SER A 183 4.52 20.71 16.25
C SER A 183 3.35 21.34 16.99
N GLN A 184 3.55 21.77 18.24
CA GLN A 184 2.53 22.50 19.01
C GLN A 184 1.98 23.75 18.30
N LYS A 185 2.76 24.36 17.41
CA LYS A 185 2.29 25.47 16.58
C LYS A 185 1.28 24.99 15.54
N LEU A 186 1.58 23.87 14.87
CA LEU A 186 0.68 23.25 13.90
C LEU A 186 -0.59 22.74 14.57
N GLU A 187 -0.49 22.14 15.75
CA GLU A 187 -1.65 21.65 16.51
C GLU A 187 -2.62 22.79 16.84
N ARG A 188 -2.11 23.92 17.33
CA ARG A 188 -2.93 25.10 17.60
C ARG A 188 -3.68 25.61 16.37
N GLU A 189 -3.00 25.68 15.23
CA GLU A 189 -3.62 26.09 13.96
C GLU A 189 -4.70 25.08 13.52
N ILE A 190 -4.44 23.77 13.64
CA ILE A 190 -5.43 22.72 13.34
C ILE A 190 -6.69 22.89 14.19
N MET A 191 -6.53 23.10 15.51
CA MET A 191 -7.65 23.27 16.42
C MET A 191 -8.42 24.57 16.16
N GLU A 192 -7.73 25.64 15.77
CA GLU A 192 -8.36 26.91 15.39
C GLU A 192 -9.25 26.76 14.16
N ILE A 193 -8.75 26.12 13.09
CA ILE A 193 -9.53 25.83 11.88
C ILE A 193 -10.69 24.88 12.19
N HIS A 194 -10.44 23.83 12.98
CA HIS A 194 -11.46 22.86 13.39
C HIS A 194 -12.65 23.55 14.08
N ASN A 195 -12.39 24.42 15.05
CA ASN A 195 -13.42 25.13 15.80
C ASN A 195 -14.15 26.19 14.95
N ASN A 196 -13.42 26.97 14.16
CA ASN A 196 -13.97 28.18 13.52
C ASN A 196 -14.53 27.94 12.11
N GLU A 197 -13.98 26.99 11.35
CA GLU A 197 -14.27 26.85 9.92
C GLU A 197 -15.01 25.54 9.56
N LEU A 198 -14.79 24.47 10.32
CA LEU A 198 -15.29 23.14 9.95
C LEU A 198 -16.55 22.70 10.69
N ARG A 199 -17.00 23.50 11.66
CA ARG A 199 -18.19 23.22 12.47
C ARG A 199 -19.44 22.97 11.60
N GLY A 200 -20.17 21.91 11.93
CA GLY A 200 -21.38 21.46 11.24
C GLY A 200 -21.11 20.60 10.02
N GLN A 201 -19.85 20.35 9.65
CA GLN A 201 -19.53 19.41 8.58
C GLN A 201 -19.65 17.97 9.09
N SER A 202 -20.35 17.13 8.34
CA SER A 202 -20.34 15.69 8.58
C SER A 202 -18.96 15.10 8.23
N PRO A 203 -18.61 13.90 8.75
CA PRO A 203 -17.37 13.23 8.38
C PRO A 203 -17.17 13.10 6.88
N ALA A 204 -18.20 12.67 6.14
CA ALA A 204 -18.14 12.54 4.68
C ALA A 204 -17.83 13.88 3.96
N ILE A 205 -18.29 15.02 4.49
CA ILE A 205 -17.96 16.34 3.93
C ILE A 205 -16.51 16.72 4.25
N ALA A 206 -16.05 16.50 5.48
CA ALA A 206 -14.67 16.78 5.89
C ALA A 206 -13.66 15.92 5.12
N GLU A 207 -13.95 14.63 4.97
CA GLU A 207 -13.17 13.70 4.13
C GLU A 207 -13.10 14.18 2.68
N PHE A 208 -14.22 14.63 2.12
CA PHE A 208 -14.28 15.13 0.77
C PHE A 208 -13.48 16.43 0.58
N ASN A 209 -13.58 17.36 1.53
CA ASN A 209 -12.81 18.59 1.54
C ASN A 209 -11.30 18.33 1.61
N LEU A 210 -10.88 17.31 2.38
CA LEU A 210 -9.51 16.84 2.39
C LEU A 210 -9.07 16.35 1.01
N LEU A 211 -9.89 15.56 0.32
CA LEU A 211 -9.58 15.11 -1.05
C LEU A 211 -9.47 16.28 -2.03
N LEU A 212 -10.38 17.27 -1.93
CA LEU A 212 -10.36 18.49 -2.74
C LEU A 212 -9.07 19.29 -2.55
N LYS A 213 -8.62 19.46 -1.31
CA LYS A 213 -7.33 20.12 -1.04
C LYS A 213 -6.15 19.26 -1.51
N ALA A 214 -6.18 17.96 -1.24
CA ALA A 214 -5.04 17.09 -1.51
C ALA A 214 -4.71 16.99 -3.00
N HIS A 215 -5.72 16.92 -3.88
CA HIS A 215 -5.48 16.77 -5.32
C HIS A 215 -4.85 18.01 -5.99
N THR A 216 -4.83 19.17 -5.31
CA THR A 216 -4.17 20.38 -5.82
C THR A 216 -2.68 20.42 -5.49
N LEU A 217 -2.20 19.52 -4.63
CA LEU A 217 -0.80 19.49 -4.19
C LEU A 217 0.09 18.75 -5.19
N GLU A 218 1.29 19.25 -5.39
CA GLU A 218 2.25 18.74 -6.40
C GLU A 218 2.61 17.26 -6.22
N THR A 219 2.63 16.79 -4.97
CA THR A 219 2.99 15.41 -4.62
C THR A 219 1.79 14.48 -4.46
N TYR A 220 0.59 14.93 -4.85
CA TYR A 220 -0.60 14.10 -4.85
C TYR A 220 -0.42 12.85 -5.71
N GLY A 221 -0.63 11.67 -5.09
CA GLY A 221 -0.48 10.39 -5.76
C GLY A 221 0.95 9.97 -6.10
N VAL A 222 1.96 10.70 -5.63
CA VAL A 222 3.36 10.39 -5.87
C VAL A 222 3.82 9.24 -4.96
N ASP A 223 4.40 8.18 -5.55
CA ASP A 223 5.17 7.17 -4.81
C ASP A 223 6.66 7.49 -4.90
N PRO A 224 7.26 8.05 -3.82
CA PRO A 224 8.66 8.46 -3.87
C PRO A 224 9.61 7.29 -3.82
N HIS A 225 10.56 7.31 -4.75
CA HIS A 225 11.69 6.41 -4.85
C HIS A 225 12.94 7.12 -4.32
N PRO A 226 13.56 6.63 -3.24
CA PRO A 226 14.79 7.22 -2.72
C PRO A 226 15.90 7.19 -3.77
N CYS A 227 16.57 8.32 -3.95
CA CYS A 227 17.72 8.46 -4.83
C CYS A 227 18.77 9.40 -4.21
N LYS A 228 19.86 9.66 -4.94
CA LYS A 228 20.87 10.64 -4.56
C LYS A 228 20.99 11.71 -5.63
N ASP A 229 21.13 12.98 -5.21
CA ASP A 229 21.46 14.07 -6.12
C ASP A 229 22.94 14.00 -6.58
N SER A 230 23.33 14.92 -7.45
CA SER A 230 24.72 15.00 -7.97
C SER A 230 25.77 15.26 -6.89
N ARG A 231 25.37 15.70 -5.69
CA ARG A 231 26.24 15.95 -4.53
C ARG A 231 26.21 14.78 -3.53
N GLY A 232 25.46 13.72 -3.84
CA GLY A 232 25.30 12.56 -2.97
C GLY A 232 24.27 12.73 -1.85
N ALA A 233 23.54 13.85 -1.81
CA ALA A 233 22.49 14.10 -0.82
C ALA A 233 21.24 13.26 -1.14
N THR A 234 20.54 12.81 -0.10
CA THR A 234 19.29 12.07 -0.25
C THR A 234 18.25 12.93 -0.96
N ALA A 235 17.64 12.38 -2.00
CA ALA A 235 16.51 12.95 -2.71
C ALA A 235 15.46 11.86 -2.93
N PHE A 236 14.30 12.27 -3.41
CA PHE A 236 13.22 11.38 -3.79
C PHE A 236 12.77 11.71 -5.20
N LEU A 237 12.61 10.67 -6.02
CA LEU A 237 12.03 10.75 -7.34
C LEU A 237 10.59 10.24 -7.29
N GLY A 238 9.65 11.06 -7.73
CA GLY A 238 8.25 10.73 -7.85
C GLY A 238 7.81 10.71 -9.30
N PHE A 239 6.93 9.80 -9.68
CA PHE A 239 6.27 9.83 -10.99
C PHE A 239 4.87 10.42 -10.83
N THR A 240 4.48 11.31 -11.74
CA THR A 240 3.14 11.90 -11.83
C THR A 240 2.61 11.66 -13.24
N ALA A 241 1.31 11.89 -13.48
CA ALA A 241 0.78 11.83 -14.84
C ALA A 241 1.40 12.90 -15.78
N ALA A 242 1.97 13.98 -15.21
CA ALA A 242 2.65 15.03 -15.96
C ALA A 242 4.15 14.75 -16.22
N GLY A 243 4.74 13.71 -15.59
CA GLY A 243 6.15 13.39 -15.74
C GLY A 243 6.77 12.84 -14.45
N PHE A 244 7.84 13.48 -13.98
CA PHE A 244 8.48 13.14 -12.71
C PHE A 244 8.81 14.40 -11.89
N VAL A 245 8.81 14.26 -10.57
CA VAL A 245 9.18 15.29 -9.60
C VAL A 245 10.38 14.83 -8.79
N VAL A 246 11.30 15.74 -8.47
CA VAL A 246 12.44 15.47 -7.60
C VAL A 246 12.32 16.38 -6.39
N PHE A 247 12.35 15.79 -5.19
CA PHE A 247 12.30 16.57 -3.96
C PHE A 247 13.39 16.15 -2.98
N PRO A 248 13.95 17.10 -2.21
CA PRO A 248 15.05 16.83 -1.29
C PRO A 248 14.57 15.94 -0.13
N GLY A 249 15.43 15.00 0.28
CA GLY A 249 15.26 14.31 1.55
C GLY A 249 15.65 15.26 2.68
N LYS A 250 14.66 15.67 3.48
CA LYS A 250 14.88 16.50 4.67
C LYS A 250 15.65 15.75 5.74
#